data_AF-A0A2J0MCK5-F1
#
_entry.id   AF-A0A2J0MCK5-F1
#
_cell.length_a   1.000
_cell.length_b   1.000
_cell.length_c   1.000
_cell.angle_alpha   90.00
_cell.angle_beta   90.00
_cell.angle_gamma   90.00
#
_symmetry.space_group_name_H-M   'P 1'
#
loop_
_entity.id
_entity.type
_entity.pdbx_description
1 polymer ?
#
loop_
_entity_poly.entity_id
_entity_poly.type
_entity_poly.pdbx_seq_one_letter_code
_entity_poly.pdbx_strand_id
1 'polypeptide(L)' 'EDGCATTTSALLCASQLGIGSCWVAGDKKDYCEKVRIFLGVPQGFKLVSLAALGEPNESPDPSKRDAREMIHKERF' A
#
# COMPACT_ATOMS: atom_id res chain seq x y z
N GLU A 1 3.59 -9.75 6.20
CA GLU A 1 3.16 -10.14 4.84
C GLU A 1 1.65 -9.99 4.69
N ASP A 2 0.86 -10.52 5.62
CA ASP A 2 -0.61 -10.45 5.55
C ASP A 2 -1.16 -9.03 5.32
N GLY A 3 -0.65 -8.05 6.06
CA GLY A 3 -1.08 -6.65 5.89
C GLY A 3 -0.78 -6.07 4.51
N CYS A 4 0.30 -6.50 3.82
CA CYS A 4 0.56 -6.04 2.46
C CYS A 4 -0.35 -6.72 1.44
N ALA A 5 -0.66 -8.00 1.63
CA ALA A 5 -1.65 -8.70 0.81
C ALA A 5 -3.03 -8.05 0.96
N THR A 6 -3.49 -7.82 2.20
CA THR A 6 -4.77 -7.15 2.47
C THR A 6 -4.85 -5.76 1.84
N THR A 7 -3.80 -4.95 2.01
CA THR A 7 -3.77 -3.60 1.43
C THR A 7 -3.83 -3.66 -0.09
N THR A 8 -3.04 -4.53 -0.72
CA THR A 8 -3.05 -4.71 -2.18
C THR A 8 -4.42 -5.11 -2.70
N SER A 9 -5.10 -6.07 -2.05
CA SER A 9 -6.45 -6.48 -2.42
C SER A 9 -7.46 -5.33 -2.31
N ALA A 10 -7.37 -4.50 -1.26
CA ALA A 10 -8.24 -3.34 -1.10
C ALA A 10 -8.04 -2.29 -2.20
N LEU A 11 -6.79 -2.00 -2.58
CA LEU A 11 -6.48 -1.05 -3.65
C LEU A 11 -6.94 -1.57 -5.03
N LEU A 12 -6.82 -2.88 -5.29
CA LEU A 12 -7.36 -3.50 -6.50
C LEU A 12 -8.89 -3.40 -6.56
N CYS A 13 -9.57 -3.62 -5.43
CA CYS A 13 -11.02 -3.46 -5.34
C CYS A 13 -11.44 -2.00 -5.57
N ALA A 14 -10.75 -1.03 -4.97
CA ALA A 14 -10.98 0.39 -5.20
C ALA A 14 -10.88 0.73 -6.70
N SER A 15 -9.82 0.26 -7.38
CA SER A 15 -9.66 0.44 -8.82
C SER A 15 -10.80 -0.14 -9.66
N GLN A 16 -11.31 -1.33 -9.32
CA GLN A 16 -12.47 -1.93 -10.01
C GLN A 16 -13.75 -1.12 -9.83
N LEU A 17 -13.89 -0.40 -8.72
CA LEU A 17 -15.02 0.49 -8.43
C LEU A 17 -14.86 1.89 -9.04
N GLY A 18 -13.76 2.16 -9.77
CA GLY A 18 -13.45 3.49 -10.29
C GLY A 18 -12.90 4.46 -9.24
N ILE A 19 -12.55 3.98 -8.05
CA ILE A 19 -12.02 4.77 -6.94
C ILE A 19 -10.49 4.86 -7.07
N GLY A 20 -9.96 6.08 -7.05
CA GLY A 20 -8.53 6.33 -6.97
C GLY A 20 -7.98 5.94 -5.60
N SER A 21 -6.80 5.34 -5.56
CA SER A 21 -6.21 4.90 -4.29
C SER A 21 -4.69 5.02 -4.26
N CYS A 22 -4.12 5.21 -3.07
CA CYS A 22 -2.68 5.32 -2.86
C CYS A 22 -2.24 4.63 -1.57
N TRP A 23 -1.23 3.76 -1.69
CA TRP A 23 -0.53 3.18 -0.54
C TRP A 23 0.40 4.23 0.08
N VAL A 24 0.23 4.50 1.38
CA VAL A 24 1.18 5.26 2.19
C VAL A 24 1.85 4.33 3.20
N ALA A 25 3.19 4.29 3.17
CA ALA A 25 3.98 3.32 3.93
C ALA A 25 3.79 3.46 5.44
N GLY A 26 3.41 2.37 6.13
CA GLY A 26 3.14 2.41 7.56
C GLY A 26 4.23 1.84 8.45
N ASP A 27 5.18 1.06 7.94
CA ASP A 27 6.23 0.45 8.77
C ASP A 27 7.53 1.28 8.69
N LYS A 28 8.24 1.39 9.82
CA LYS A 28 9.53 2.09 9.96
C LYS A 28 9.53 3.58 9.56
N LYS A 29 8.38 4.25 9.59
CA LYS A 29 8.29 5.70 9.34
C LYS A 29 8.18 6.50 10.64
N ASP A 30 8.70 7.71 10.66
CA ASP A 30 8.71 8.54 11.88
C ASP A 30 7.31 8.96 12.34
N TYR A 31 6.31 8.93 11.44
CA TYR A 31 4.93 9.29 11.75
C TYR A 31 4.09 8.15 12.35
N CYS A 32 4.58 6.92 12.38
CA CYS A 32 3.76 5.75 12.74
C CYS A 32 3.19 5.85 14.15
N GLU A 33 4.03 6.27 15.10
CA GLU A 33 3.64 6.41 16.50
C GLU A 33 2.61 7.54 16.70
N LYS A 34 2.79 8.65 15.98
CA LYS A 34 1.82 9.76 15.98
C LYS A 34 0.46 9.29 15.46
N VAL A 35 0.44 8.51 14.38
CA VAL A 35 -0.79 7.94 13.81
C VAL A 35 -1.43 6.93 14.77
N ARG A 36 -0.64 6.04 15.41
CA ARG A 36 -1.13 5.08 16.40
C ARG A 36 -1.83 5.78 17.57
N ILE A 37 -1.20 6.82 18.12
CA ILE A 37 -1.74 7.63 19.21
C ILE A 37 -3.01 8.36 18.76
N PHE A 38 -2.96 9.01 17.58
CA PHE A 38 -4.11 9.72 17.02
C PHE A 38 -5.34 8.82 16.84
N LEU A 39 -5.14 7.58 16.40
CA LEU A 39 -6.20 6.59 16.23
C LEU A 39 -6.61 5.87 17.53
N GLY A 40 -5.96 6.18 18.66
CA GLY A 40 -6.25 5.52 19.95
C GLY A 40 -5.90 4.02 19.98
N VAL A 41 -5.00 3.56 19.11
CA VAL A 41 -4.61 2.14 19.03
C VAL A 41 -3.68 1.80 20.20
N PRO A 42 -3.86 0.67 20.90
CA PRO A 42 -3.01 0.27 22.03
C PRO A 42 -1.52 0.11 21.67
N GLN A 43 -0.66 0.11 22.68
CA GLN A 43 0.75 -0.25 22.49
C GLN A 43 0.88 -1.71 22.02
N GLY A 44 1.99 -2.03 21.36
CA GLY A 44 2.26 -3.37 20.83
C GLY A 44 1.71 -3.60 19.41
N PHE A 45 0.85 -2.73 18.91
CA PHE A 45 0.42 -2.73 17.51
C PHE A 45 1.36 -1.90 16.63
N LYS A 46 1.56 -2.37 15.39
CA LYS A 46 2.34 -1.68 14.36
C LYS A 46 1.43 -1.15 13.28
N LEU A 47 1.69 0.08 12.84
CA LEU A 47 1.14 0.58 11.59
C LEU A 47 1.80 -0.19 10.44
N VAL A 48 1.02 -0.78 9.55
CA VAL A 48 1.54 -1.54 8.40
C VAL A 48 1.47 -0.69 7.13
N SER A 49 0.31 -0.09 6.91
CA SER A 49 0.00 0.74 5.75
C SER A 49 -1.14 1.68 6.10
N LEU A 50 -1.21 2.79 5.36
CA LEU A 50 -2.37 3.65 5.25
C LEU A 50 -2.80 3.63 3.78
N ALA A 51 -4.10 3.69 3.52
CA ALA A 51 -4.64 3.75 2.17
C ALA A 51 -5.50 5.01 2.02
N ALA A 52 -5.09 5.92 1.13
CA ALA A 52 -5.94 7.02 0.72
C ALA A 52 -6.90 6.53 -0.37
N LEU A 53 -8.16 6.97 -0.34
CA LEU A 53 -9.24 6.59 -1.25
C LEU A 53 -10.05 7.84 -1.61
N GLY A 54 -10.46 7.96 -2.87
CA GLY A 54 -11.32 9.05 -3.32
C GLY A 54 -11.58 9.06 -4.82
N GLU A 55 -12.36 10.03 -5.28
CA GLU A 55 -12.59 10.26 -6.70
C GLU A 55 -11.26 10.65 -7.38
N PRO A 56 -10.79 9.90 -8.40
CA PRO A 56 -9.52 10.17 -9.04
C PRO A 56 -9.62 11.44 -9.90
N ASN A 57 -8.68 12.38 -9.71
CA ASN A 57 -8.55 13.56 -10.57
C ASN A 57 -7.54 13.34 -11.73
N GLU A 58 -6.85 12.20 -11.72
CA GLU A 58 -5.82 11.82 -12.69
C GLU A 58 -5.83 10.31 -12.91
N SER A 59 -5.37 9.85 -14.08
CA SER A 59 -5.21 8.42 -14.40
C SER A 59 -3.79 8.15 -14.90
N PRO A 60 -2.80 8.03 -13.99
CA PRO A 60 -1.40 7.85 -14.36
C PRO A 60 -1.14 6.47 -14.96
N ASP A 61 -0.23 6.41 -15.95
CA ASP A 61 0.28 5.16 -16.54
C ASP A 61 1.81 5.07 -16.33
N PRO A 62 2.27 4.72 -15.12
CA PRO A 62 3.70 4.66 -14.82
C PRO A 62 4.37 3.48 -15.55
N SER A 63 5.55 3.72 -16.11
CA SER A 63 6.34 2.65 -16.73
C SER A 63 6.74 1.59 -15.70
N LYS A 64 6.63 0.32 -16.09
CA LYS A 64 7.11 -0.83 -15.31
C LYS A 64 8.38 -1.37 -15.92
N ARG A 65 9.27 -1.90 -15.08
CA ARG A 65 10.45 -2.65 -15.53
C ARG A 65 10.02 -3.86 -16.37
N ASP A 66 10.82 -4.24 -17.35
CA ASP A 66 10.55 -5.43 -18.17
C ASP A 66 10.54 -6.67 -17.26
N ALA A 67 9.53 -7.53 -17.43
CA ALA A 67 9.39 -8.75 -16.63
C ALA A 67 10.61 -9.67 -16.77
N ARG A 68 11.30 -9.67 -17.92
CA ARG A 68 12.51 -10.45 -18.18
C ARG A 68 13.68 -10.07 -17.28
N GLU A 69 13.69 -8.84 -16.76
CA GLU A 69 14.70 -8.37 -15.79
C GLU A 69 14.43 -8.84 -14.37
N MET A 70 13.21 -9.32 -14.08
CA MET A 70 12.76 -9.69 -12.73
C MET A 70 12.51 -11.19 -12.55
N ILE A 71 12.41 -11.95 -13.64
CA ILE A 71 12.10 -13.38 -13.60
C ILE A 71 13.41 -14.17 -13.58
N HIS A 72 13.64 -14.87 -12.49
CA HIS A 72 14.77 -15.76 -12.28
C HIS A 72 14.28 -17.22 -12.32
N LYS A 73 14.93 -18.08 -13.10
CA LYS A 73 14.60 -19.50 -13.22
C LYS A 73 15.73 -20.34 -12.65
N GLU A 74 15.40 -21.28 -11.76
CA GLU A 74 16.32 -22.20 -11.06
C GLU A 74 17.36 -21.54 -10.14
N ARG A 75 17.81 -20.32 -10.43
CA ARG A 75 18.77 -19.54 -9.64
C ARG A 75 18.45 -18.05 -9.76
N PHE A 76 18.77 -17.30 -8.70
CA PHE A 76 18.75 -15.83 -8.70
C PHE A 76 19.87 -15.27 -9.57
#